data_AF-A0A4Z0YS63-F1
#
_entry.id   AF-A0A4Z0YS63-F1
#
_cell.length_a   1.000
_cell.length_b   1.000
_cell.length_c   1.000
_cell.angle_alpha   90.00
_cell.angle_beta   90.00
_cell.angle_gamma   90.00
#
_symmetry.space_group_name_H-M   'P 1'
#
loop_
_entity.id
_entity.type
_entity.pdbx_description
1 polymer ?
#
loop_
_entity_poly.entity_id
_entity_poly.type
_entity_poly.pdbx_seq_one_letter_code
_entity_poly.pdbx_strand_id
1 'polypeptide(L)'
;MAQAIQLRIGHRRISILFIGLGVFALFTLFFALPSAIPAGPSLSKSLADHKLSLPKYTDKLNPFRPASHKPLEQKNSNYGGSSWYSNWNWRSPFSSSTTMDESRSLLPPLQDRTPIYCYYDTTIERDAATKEADSALLLTWRRAWWAQGFKPIILSAGEAMNNPLYHEIQGAEMNPTLKKDVMKWLAWDNMGGGLLADYKLLPMGSRQEHLLSFLRRGEFPELTRWEDLGSGLFAGPQPKIAKTMAEALQNRQKKSAKDLISAVSSDSFRVDPSHEALAYYDRKTIEKLYPKIAEGNTANRAQSLQSLNVLINYHLHNTWQDLFSKGIAVLKPFPTHTTTLIEPAVELAKRLATCHDSPIPASCPPNLPKCTPCVSSYPMKISTPARYRNKTDIYTIGTVPHPYTLRLLDAFRSDIDVAYIRRETPRDYWLYRVFQEVLGTGITASGRVVTFKDTVAAEYATSRSLWLTDEEDAPLQDADWWFGFAVPNDVVDDGKSETPVPGPERRPKPIHDPADGPIPPDNELAQEPELLTKARQVGKSKLESDIRVREAAEAWNLADTEAWRFARAFLARSRVKRQEWEKDESKYAGGAGRDTSDERQSGRTRWKDNEK
;
A
#
# COMPACT_ATOMS: atom_id res chain seq x y z
N MET A 1 93.29 3.22 -0.09
CA MET A 1 93.42 4.10 1.10
C MET A 1 92.07 4.18 1.79
N ALA A 2 92.11 3.92 3.09
CA ALA A 2 91.09 3.93 4.16
C ALA A 2 89.60 4.20 3.85
N GLN A 3 88.78 3.31 4.42
CA GLN A 3 87.32 3.20 4.40
C GLN A 3 86.62 4.40 5.06
N ALA A 4 85.58 4.92 4.40
CA ALA A 4 84.52 5.70 5.04
C ALA A 4 83.34 4.76 5.36
N ILE A 5 83.09 4.55 6.66
CA ILE A 5 81.97 3.75 7.17
C ILE A 5 80.68 4.55 6.98
N GLN A 6 79.89 4.22 5.96
CA GLN A 6 78.51 4.69 5.85
C GLN A 6 77.59 3.80 6.72
N LEU A 7 77.18 4.31 7.87
CA LEU A 7 76.10 3.74 8.68
C LEU A 7 74.76 3.95 7.97
N ARG A 8 74.32 2.96 7.18
CA ARG A 8 72.93 2.85 6.71
C ARG A 8 72.00 2.51 7.87
N ILE A 9 71.43 3.53 8.51
CA ILE A 9 70.34 3.37 9.47
C ILE A 9 69.05 3.11 8.67
N GLY A 10 68.63 1.85 8.60
CA GLY A 10 67.39 1.47 7.93
C GLY A 10 66.16 2.08 8.61
N HIS A 11 65.24 2.63 7.82
CA HIS A 11 63.98 3.27 8.25
C HIS A 11 63.19 2.49 9.32
N ARG A 12 63.25 1.15 9.32
CA ARG A 12 62.59 0.30 10.33
C ARG A 12 63.13 0.51 11.76
N ARG A 13 64.40 0.90 11.95
CA ARG A 13 64.97 1.12 13.30
C ARG A 13 64.59 2.49 13.87
N ILE A 14 64.33 3.48 13.02
CA ILE A 14 63.87 4.81 13.42
C ILE A 14 62.41 4.76 13.89
N SER A 15 61.54 4.03 13.19
CA SER A 15 60.15 3.85 13.62
C SER A 15 60.02 3.13 14.96
N ILE A 16 60.86 2.13 15.24
CA ILE A 16 60.87 1.43 16.54
C ILE A 16 61.35 2.37 17.65
N LEU A 17 62.33 3.24 17.38
CA LEU A 17 62.78 4.26 18.32
C LEU A 17 61.68 5.27 18.66
N PHE A 18 60.91 5.75 17.67
CA PHE A 18 59.80 6.67 17.90
C PHE A 18 58.63 6.02 18.65
N ILE A 19 58.32 4.75 18.37
CA ILE A 19 57.30 4.00 19.12
C ILE A 19 57.77 3.79 20.57
N GLY A 20 59.05 3.45 20.77
CA GLY A 20 59.64 3.32 22.10
C GLY A 20 59.61 4.63 22.89
N LEU A 21 59.93 5.76 22.25
CA LEU A 21 59.84 7.09 22.85
C LEU A 21 58.39 7.49 23.19
N GLY A 22 57.43 7.14 22.34
CA GLY A 22 56.00 7.40 22.59
C GLY A 22 55.45 6.58 23.76
N VAL A 23 55.82 5.29 23.84
CA VAL A 23 55.43 4.43 24.96
C VAL A 23 56.12 4.89 26.25
N PHE A 24 57.39 5.28 26.20
CA PHE A 24 58.10 5.83 27.36
C PHE A 24 57.49 7.15 27.85
N ALA A 25 57.14 8.06 26.94
CA ALA A 25 56.48 9.32 27.28
C ALA A 25 55.11 9.10 27.97
N LEU A 26 54.31 8.17 27.46
CA LEU A 26 53.04 7.78 28.08
C LEU A 26 53.26 7.13 29.46
N PHE A 27 54.25 6.26 29.60
CA PHE A 27 54.58 5.63 30.88
C PHE A 27 55.04 6.67 31.92
N THR A 28 55.86 7.65 31.52
CA THR A 28 56.28 8.75 32.41
C THR A 28 55.10 9.65 32.80
N LEU A 29 54.12 9.86 31.93
CA LEU A 29 52.97 10.73 32.23
C LEU A 29 51.99 10.07 33.21
N PHE A 30 51.85 8.74 33.15
CA PHE A 30 51.00 7.97 34.07
C PHE A 30 51.68 7.62 35.40
N PHE A 31 53.01 7.48 35.46
CA PHE A 31 53.73 7.08 36.68
C PHE A 31 54.51 8.19 37.39
N ALA A 32 54.80 9.33 36.76
CA ALA A 32 55.55 10.45 37.39
C ALA A 32 54.66 11.58 37.96
N LEU A 33 53.32 11.41 37.96
CA LEU A 33 52.37 12.36 38.55
C LEU A 33 51.54 11.86 39.77
N PRO A 34 52.04 10.99 40.66
CA PRO A 34 51.49 10.88 42.01
C PRO A 34 52.47 11.45 43.04
N SER A 35 52.67 12.79 43.08
CA SER A 35 53.33 13.48 44.22
C SER A 35 53.36 15.01 44.11
N ALA A 36 52.25 15.64 43.71
CA ALA A 36 52.06 17.09 43.88
C ALA A 36 50.58 17.45 44.05
N ILE A 37 49.92 16.85 45.05
CA ILE A 37 48.63 17.35 45.56
C ILE A 37 48.79 17.49 47.08
N PRO A 38 48.85 18.72 47.63
CA PRO A 38 48.75 18.92 49.06
C PRO A 38 47.34 18.49 49.51
N ALA A 39 47.26 17.76 50.62
CA ALA A 39 46.01 17.41 51.27
C ALA A 39 45.28 18.69 51.73
N GLY A 40 44.32 19.15 50.92
CA GLY A 40 43.39 20.23 51.24
C GLY A 40 42.10 19.69 51.88
N PRO A 41 41.42 20.50 52.72
CA PRO A 41 40.38 20.03 53.63
C PRO A 41 39.09 19.59 52.91
N SER A 42 38.38 18.65 53.55
CA SER A 42 37.13 18.05 53.10
C SER A 42 36.10 19.08 52.61
N LEU A 43 35.56 18.85 51.41
CA LEU A 43 34.62 19.69 50.66
C LEU A 43 33.22 19.86 51.28
N SER A 44 32.99 19.39 52.51
CA SER A 44 31.70 19.45 53.19
C SER A 44 31.51 20.66 54.11
N LYS A 45 32.55 21.49 54.31
CA LYS A 45 32.49 22.64 55.22
C LYS A 45 32.65 24.03 54.58
N SER A 46 32.92 24.16 53.28
CA SER A 46 33.09 25.48 52.62
C SER A 46 31.95 25.88 51.68
N LEU A 47 30.87 25.08 51.57
CA LEU A 47 29.70 25.39 50.72
C LEU A 47 28.54 26.05 51.48
N ALA A 48 28.67 26.27 52.79
CA ALA A 48 27.58 26.79 53.61
C ALA A 48 27.46 28.32 53.67
N ASP A 49 28.48 29.11 53.28
CA ASP A 49 28.50 30.54 53.67
C ASP A 49 28.89 31.59 52.62
N HIS A 50 28.85 31.27 51.31
CA HIS A 50 29.07 32.31 50.29
C HIS A 50 27.91 32.41 49.29
N LYS A 51 27.06 33.43 49.49
CA LYS A 51 26.16 33.99 48.47
C LYS A 51 26.99 34.56 47.32
N LEU A 52 27.34 33.72 46.36
CA LEU A 52 27.94 34.13 45.09
C LEU A 52 26.82 34.59 44.15
N SER A 53 26.78 35.89 43.85
CA SER A 53 25.96 36.42 42.76
C SER A 53 26.54 35.94 41.43
N LEU A 54 25.85 35.00 40.78
CA LEU A 54 26.22 34.53 39.45
C LEU A 54 26.02 35.66 38.42
N PRO A 55 26.99 35.91 37.52
CA PRO A 55 26.80 36.85 36.42
C PRO A 55 25.70 36.31 35.49
N LYS A 56 24.83 37.21 35.00
CA LYS A 56 23.75 36.88 34.05
C LYS A 56 24.32 36.20 32.81
N TYR A 57 24.25 34.88 32.78
CA TYR A 57 24.66 34.06 31.65
C TYR A 57 23.59 34.15 30.56
N THR A 58 24.02 34.47 29.35
CA THR A 58 23.14 34.67 28.19
C THR A 58 22.52 33.36 27.73
N ASP A 59 21.20 33.28 27.86
CA ASP A 59 20.09 32.54 27.19
C ASP A 59 20.32 31.62 25.95
N LYS A 60 21.53 31.08 25.71
CA LYS A 60 21.82 30.22 24.55
C LYS A 60 21.71 28.72 24.81
N LEU A 61 21.47 28.29 26.06
CA LEU A 61 21.39 26.88 26.46
C LEU A 61 20.07 26.55 27.20
N ASN A 62 18.95 27.13 26.77
CA ASN A 62 17.65 26.76 27.29
C ASN A 62 17.02 25.67 26.39
N PRO A 63 16.88 24.40 26.86
CA PRO A 63 16.22 23.34 26.11
C PRO A 63 14.69 23.52 26.00
N PHE A 64 14.14 24.56 26.62
CA PHE A 64 12.71 24.93 26.58
C PHE A 64 12.43 26.16 25.71
N ARG A 65 13.10 26.29 24.55
CA ARG A 65 12.74 27.34 23.59
C ARG A 65 11.31 27.10 23.05
N PRO A 66 10.47 28.14 22.92
CA PRO A 66 9.21 28.01 22.17
C PRO A 66 9.53 27.58 20.74
N ALA A 67 8.68 26.71 20.18
CA ALA A 67 8.87 26.16 18.85
C ALA A 67 9.16 27.26 17.82
N SER A 68 10.29 27.15 17.12
CA SER A 68 10.57 27.92 15.90
C SER A 68 9.46 27.68 14.88
N HIS A 69 9.22 28.67 14.00
CA HIS A 69 8.15 28.66 12.99
C HIS A 69 7.75 27.26 12.51
N LYS A 70 6.44 26.98 12.51
CA LYS A 70 5.88 25.69 12.10
C LYS A 70 6.56 25.24 10.79
N PRO A 71 7.16 24.03 10.75
CA PRO A 71 7.82 23.54 9.55
C PRO A 71 6.88 23.63 8.34
N LEU A 72 7.41 24.07 7.19
CA LEU A 72 6.65 24.23 5.95
C LEU A 72 5.77 22.99 5.70
N GLU A 73 4.46 23.21 5.57
CA GLU A 73 3.51 22.12 5.34
C GLU A 73 3.51 21.75 3.86
N GLN A 74 3.69 20.46 3.58
CA GLN A 74 3.47 19.92 2.24
C GLN A 74 1.97 19.98 1.93
N LYS A 75 1.60 20.16 0.66
CA LYS A 75 0.19 20.10 0.26
C LYS A 75 -0.36 18.70 0.59
N ASN A 76 -1.61 18.66 1.06
CA ASN A 76 -2.37 17.43 1.33
C ASN A 76 -1.66 16.50 2.32
N SER A 77 -1.03 17.07 3.35
CA SER A 77 -0.21 16.34 4.32
C SER A 77 -0.93 15.93 5.61
N ASN A 78 -2.24 16.18 5.71
CA ASN A 78 -3.04 15.95 6.91
C ASN A 78 -4.38 15.30 6.56
N TYR A 79 -4.79 14.27 7.29
CA TYR A 79 -6.11 13.63 7.15
C TYR A 79 -6.47 12.81 8.38
N GLY A 80 -7.73 12.88 8.84
CA GLY A 80 -8.23 12.03 9.94
C GLY A 80 -7.45 12.12 11.25
N GLY A 81 -6.90 13.30 11.57
CA GLY A 81 -6.04 13.52 12.74
C GLY A 81 -4.59 13.04 12.58
N SER A 82 -4.22 12.45 11.44
CA SER A 82 -2.84 12.11 11.08
C SER A 82 -2.20 13.25 10.31
N SER A 83 -0.91 13.51 10.55
CA SER A 83 -0.08 14.43 9.75
C SER A 83 1.21 13.74 9.29
N TRP A 84 1.71 14.10 8.11
CA TRP A 84 2.95 13.53 7.59
C TRP A 84 3.85 14.53 6.86
N TYR A 85 5.11 14.15 6.70
CA TYR A 85 6.10 14.80 5.86
C TYR A 85 6.76 13.73 4.98
N SER A 86 6.85 13.98 3.69
CA SER A 86 7.43 13.04 2.74
C SER A 86 8.88 13.40 2.45
N ASN A 87 9.81 12.47 2.70
CA ASN A 87 11.24 12.66 2.45
C ASN A 87 11.95 11.34 2.17
N TRP A 88 13.02 11.35 1.38
CA TRP A 88 13.81 10.17 1.01
C TRP A 88 14.48 9.50 2.23
N ASN A 89 14.71 10.24 3.31
CA ASN A 89 15.26 9.73 4.56
C ASN A 89 14.22 9.12 5.52
N TRP A 90 13.04 8.73 5.01
CA TRP A 90 11.92 8.15 5.79
C TRP A 90 12.25 6.91 6.61
N ARG A 91 13.37 6.24 6.29
CA ARG A 91 13.95 5.16 7.09
C ARG A 91 14.64 5.64 8.38
N SER A 92 14.61 6.93 8.70
CA SER A 92 14.99 7.39 10.04
C SER A 92 14.11 6.70 11.09
N PRO A 93 14.68 6.15 12.17
CA PRO A 93 13.90 5.44 13.18
C PRO A 93 12.74 6.26 13.73
N PHE A 94 12.95 7.53 14.07
CA PHE A 94 11.93 8.40 14.64
C PHE A 94 11.65 9.60 13.75
N SER A 95 10.38 9.86 13.45
CA SER A 95 9.98 10.93 12.53
C SER A 95 10.36 12.33 13.04
N SER A 96 10.20 12.55 14.36
CA SER A 96 10.52 13.81 15.05
C SER A 96 11.96 14.28 14.85
N SER A 97 12.91 13.35 14.65
CA SER A 97 14.32 13.68 14.37
C SER A 97 14.51 14.51 13.10
N THR A 98 13.58 14.39 12.15
CA THR A 98 13.61 15.09 10.86
C THR A 98 12.54 16.15 10.77
N THR A 99 11.32 15.87 11.26
CA THR A 99 10.19 16.80 11.17
C THR A 99 10.25 17.92 12.20
N MET A 100 11.01 17.75 13.28
CA MET A 100 10.98 18.61 14.48
C MET A 100 9.58 18.73 15.11
N ASP A 101 8.67 17.82 14.77
CA ASP A 101 7.28 17.76 15.22
C ASP A 101 6.96 16.31 15.57
N GLU A 102 6.65 16.06 16.83
CA GLU A 102 6.34 14.72 17.33
C GLU A 102 5.05 14.16 16.72
N SER A 103 4.09 15.02 16.40
CA SER A 103 2.79 14.62 15.84
C SER A 103 2.83 14.27 14.35
N ARG A 104 3.97 14.49 13.69
CA ARG A 104 4.14 14.34 12.24
C ARG A 104 4.98 13.13 11.87
N SER A 105 4.40 12.24 11.08
CA SER A 105 5.07 11.02 10.59
C SER A 105 5.91 11.30 9.34
N LEU A 106 7.09 10.69 9.26
CA LEU A 106 8.01 10.79 8.13
C LEU A 106 7.75 9.62 7.18
N LEU A 107 7.14 9.90 6.02
CA LEU A 107 6.77 8.90 5.01
C LEU A 107 7.73 8.94 3.81
N PRO A 108 7.86 7.86 3.03
CA PRO A 108 8.62 7.90 1.78
C PRO A 108 8.05 8.93 0.81
N PRO A 109 8.84 9.51 -0.11
CA PRO A 109 8.31 10.34 -1.18
C PRO A 109 7.22 9.59 -1.94
N LEU A 110 6.14 10.30 -2.28
CA LEU A 110 5.07 9.69 -3.03
C LEU A 110 5.55 9.47 -4.47
N GLN A 111 5.67 8.22 -4.89
CA GLN A 111 6.01 7.92 -6.27
C GLN A 111 4.90 8.37 -7.22
N ASP A 112 5.32 9.00 -8.31
CA ASP A 112 4.45 9.32 -9.43
C ASP A 112 3.99 8.03 -10.09
N ARG A 113 2.68 7.87 -10.19
CA ARG A 113 2.07 6.70 -10.81
C ARG A 113 2.02 6.95 -12.31
N THR A 114 2.58 6.04 -13.09
CA THR A 114 2.49 6.10 -14.55
C THR A 114 1.02 6.13 -14.99
N PRO A 115 0.61 7.11 -15.80
CA PRO A 115 -0.75 7.19 -16.29
C PRO A 115 -1.04 6.06 -17.27
N ILE A 116 -2.21 5.45 -17.13
CA ILE A 116 -2.75 4.49 -18.08
C ILE A 116 -4.11 4.97 -18.54
N TYR A 117 -4.25 5.10 -19.85
CA TYR A 117 -5.42 5.68 -20.49
C TYR A 117 -6.31 4.58 -21.04
N CYS A 118 -7.61 4.72 -20.88
CA CYS A 118 -8.57 3.98 -21.72
C CYS A 118 -9.52 4.96 -22.39
N TYR A 119 -9.91 4.66 -23.63
CA TYR A 119 -10.87 5.51 -24.34
C TYR A 119 -12.28 4.95 -24.22
N TYR A 120 -13.19 5.78 -23.70
CA TYR A 120 -14.62 5.51 -23.60
C TYR A 120 -15.41 6.64 -24.27
N ASP A 121 -16.01 6.33 -25.41
CA ASP A 121 -16.79 7.29 -26.15
C ASP A 121 -18.16 7.51 -25.52
N THR A 122 -18.33 8.67 -24.88
CA THR A 122 -19.57 9.11 -24.23
C THR A 122 -20.60 9.69 -25.21
N THR A 123 -20.20 10.02 -26.45
CA THR A 123 -21.08 10.60 -27.47
C THR A 123 -22.00 9.57 -28.11
N ILE A 124 -21.62 8.30 -28.04
CA ILE A 124 -22.44 7.19 -28.53
C ILE A 124 -23.64 7.00 -27.60
N GLU A 125 -24.84 7.20 -28.13
CA GLU A 125 -26.09 6.94 -27.42
C GLU A 125 -26.19 5.47 -27.03
N ARG A 126 -26.49 5.25 -25.75
CA ARG A 126 -26.67 3.94 -25.13
C ARG A 126 -27.82 4.07 -24.14
N ASP A 127 -28.58 2.99 -23.97
CA ASP A 127 -29.60 2.91 -22.92
C ASP A 127 -28.94 2.99 -21.52
N ALA A 128 -29.74 3.34 -20.52
CA ALA A 128 -29.25 3.57 -19.16
C ALA A 128 -28.61 2.32 -18.55
N ALA A 129 -29.16 1.12 -18.80
CA ALA A 129 -28.65 -0.13 -18.26
C ALA A 129 -27.28 -0.49 -18.86
N THR A 130 -27.10 -0.29 -20.17
CA THR A 130 -25.79 -0.46 -20.82
C THR A 130 -24.76 0.55 -20.31
N LYS A 131 -25.14 1.81 -20.09
CA LYS A 131 -24.25 2.83 -19.52
C LYS A 131 -23.80 2.47 -18.10
N GLU A 132 -24.72 1.99 -17.26
CA GLU A 132 -24.41 1.53 -15.91
C GLU A 132 -23.47 0.31 -15.93
N ALA A 133 -23.72 -0.66 -16.81
CA ALA A 133 -22.87 -1.83 -16.97
C ALA A 133 -21.46 -1.48 -17.46
N ASP A 134 -21.34 -0.61 -18.47
CA ASP A 134 -20.06 -0.07 -18.94
C ASP A 134 -19.32 0.67 -17.80
N SER A 135 -20.04 1.51 -17.04
CA SER A 135 -19.47 2.27 -15.92
C SER A 135 -18.97 1.35 -14.80
N ALA A 136 -19.71 0.29 -14.47
CA ALA A 136 -19.28 -0.70 -13.48
C ALA A 136 -18.00 -1.44 -13.92
N LEU A 137 -17.91 -1.81 -15.20
CA LEU A 137 -16.70 -2.42 -15.75
C LEU A 137 -15.50 -1.46 -15.76
N LEU A 138 -15.71 -0.18 -16.09
CA LEU A 138 -14.69 0.86 -16.01
C LEU A 138 -14.20 1.10 -14.58
N LEU A 139 -15.08 1.01 -13.59
CA LEU A 139 -14.71 1.09 -12.18
C LEU A 139 -13.83 -0.10 -11.77
N THR A 140 -14.17 -1.32 -12.17
CA THR A 140 -13.32 -2.51 -11.97
C THR A 140 -11.94 -2.33 -12.60
N TRP A 141 -11.90 -1.83 -13.85
CA TRP A 141 -10.64 -1.53 -14.54
C TRP A 141 -9.80 -0.50 -13.77
N ARG A 142 -10.42 0.60 -13.31
CA ARG A 142 -9.75 1.63 -12.48
C ARG A 142 -9.17 1.03 -11.20
N ARG A 143 -9.95 0.25 -10.46
CA ARG A 143 -9.50 -0.40 -9.21
C ARG A 143 -8.31 -1.31 -9.47
N ALA A 144 -8.38 -2.17 -10.49
CA ALA A 144 -7.32 -3.12 -10.80
C ALA A 144 -5.99 -2.44 -11.15
N TRP A 145 -6.02 -1.44 -12.04
CA TRP A 145 -4.82 -0.68 -12.41
C TRP A 145 -4.30 0.20 -11.27
N TRP A 146 -5.19 0.78 -10.46
CA TRP A 146 -4.81 1.53 -9.27
C TRP A 146 -4.08 0.66 -8.25
N ALA A 147 -4.61 -0.52 -7.91
CA ALA A 147 -3.97 -1.45 -6.99
C ALA A 147 -2.57 -1.88 -7.48
N GLN A 148 -2.37 -1.98 -8.80
CA GLN A 148 -1.09 -2.33 -9.42
C GLN A 148 -0.09 -1.17 -9.52
N GLY A 149 -0.44 0.04 -9.05
CA GLY A 149 0.49 1.17 -8.99
C GLY A 149 0.37 2.17 -10.14
N PHE A 150 -0.66 2.08 -10.97
CA PHE A 150 -0.88 3.00 -12.08
C PHE A 150 -1.86 4.12 -11.70
N LYS A 151 -1.95 5.14 -12.55
CA LYS A 151 -2.97 6.21 -12.50
C LYS A 151 -3.93 6.01 -13.67
N PRO A 152 -5.07 5.31 -13.46
CA PRO A 152 -6.02 5.08 -14.53
C PRO A 152 -6.75 6.38 -14.89
N ILE A 153 -6.91 6.66 -16.18
CA ILE A 153 -7.55 7.89 -16.70
C ILE A 153 -8.47 7.48 -17.85
N ILE A 154 -9.70 7.98 -17.85
CA ILE A 154 -10.69 7.67 -18.89
C ILE A 154 -10.74 8.85 -19.86
N LEU A 155 -10.30 8.61 -21.08
CA LEU A 155 -10.37 9.55 -22.19
C LEU A 155 -11.73 9.44 -22.89
N SER A 156 -12.23 10.56 -23.37
CA SER A 156 -13.48 10.69 -24.11
C SER A 156 -13.24 11.38 -25.46
N ALA A 157 -14.30 11.59 -26.22
CA ALA A 157 -14.22 12.36 -27.45
C ALA A 157 -13.74 13.81 -27.22
N GLY A 158 -13.93 14.37 -26.01
CA GLY A 158 -13.49 15.72 -25.68
C GLY A 158 -11.97 15.88 -25.77
N GLU A 159 -11.20 14.89 -25.30
CA GLU A 159 -9.75 14.91 -25.39
C GLU A 159 -9.26 14.78 -26.84
N ALA A 160 -9.97 14.01 -27.66
CA ALA A 160 -9.67 13.91 -29.09
C ALA A 160 -9.95 15.22 -29.84
N MET A 161 -11.00 15.97 -29.46
CA MET A 161 -11.36 17.26 -30.07
C MET A 161 -10.31 18.35 -29.83
N ASN A 162 -9.52 18.23 -28.76
CA ASN A 162 -8.44 19.17 -28.45
C ASN A 162 -7.16 18.91 -29.27
N ASN A 163 -7.09 17.78 -29.98
CA ASN A 163 -5.94 17.47 -30.82
C ASN A 163 -5.96 18.31 -32.12
N PRO A 164 -4.83 18.93 -32.54
CA PRO A 164 -4.76 19.71 -33.78
C PRO A 164 -5.22 18.97 -35.04
N LEU A 165 -5.01 17.65 -35.10
CA LEU A 165 -5.38 16.81 -36.26
C LEU A 165 -6.89 16.50 -36.32
N TYR A 166 -7.68 16.88 -35.31
CA TYR A 166 -9.10 16.58 -35.26
C TYR A 166 -9.90 17.17 -36.43
N HIS A 167 -9.58 18.41 -36.82
CA HIS A 167 -10.27 19.09 -37.92
C HIS A 167 -10.06 18.38 -39.26
N GLU A 168 -8.87 17.83 -39.50
CA GLU A 168 -8.56 17.08 -40.71
C GLU A 168 -9.35 15.76 -40.79
N ILE A 169 -9.64 15.16 -39.65
CA ILE A 169 -10.38 13.89 -39.53
C ILE A 169 -11.89 14.08 -39.66
N GLN A 170 -12.43 15.22 -39.22
CA GLN A 170 -13.87 15.48 -39.32
C GLN A 170 -14.37 15.48 -40.78
N GLY A 171 -13.63 16.15 -41.68
CA GLY A 171 -13.98 16.27 -43.09
C GLY A 171 -13.50 15.13 -43.99
N ALA A 172 -12.71 14.20 -43.46
CA ALA A 172 -12.17 13.10 -44.24
C ALA A 172 -13.17 11.94 -44.41
N GLU A 173 -13.38 11.50 -45.65
CA GLU A 173 -14.06 10.24 -45.93
C GLU A 173 -13.21 9.06 -45.47
N MET A 174 -13.70 8.32 -44.47
CA MET A 174 -13.03 7.13 -43.93
C MET A 174 -14.05 6.13 -43.39
N ASN A 175 -13.62 4.87 -43.24
CA ASN A 175 -14.44 3.83 -42.63
C ASN A 175 -14.84 4.24 -41.19
N PRO A 176 -16.12 4.11 -40.77
CA PRO A 176 -16.56 4.48 -39.42
C PRO A 176 -15.81 3.76 -38.29
N THR A 177 -15.41 2.50 -38.50
CA THR A 177 -14.63 1.73 -37.52
C THR A 177 -13.21 2.29 -37.37
N LEU A 178 -12.58 2.64 -38.50
CA LEU A 178 -11.29 3.33 -38.52
C LEU A 178 -11.40 4.71 -37.87
N LYS A 179 -12.46 5.49 -38.16
CA LYS A 179 -12.70 6.80 -37.54
C LYS A 179 -12.74 6.71 -36.03
N LYS A 180 -13.45 5.71 -35.48
CA LYS A 180 -13.51 5.48 -34.03
C LYS A 180 -12.15 5.15 -33.42
N ASP A 181 -11.35 4.32 -34.11
CA ASP A 181 -10.01 3.98 -33.64
C ASP A 181 -9.09 5.22 -33.69
N VAL A 182 -9.11 5.97 -34.79
CA VAL A 182 -8.36 7.22 -34.94
C VAL A 182 -8.73 8.24 -33.85
N MET A 183 -10.00 8.36 -33.48
CA MET A 183 -10.45 9.22 -32.37
C MET A 183 -9.80 8.82 -31.03
N LYS A 184 -9.72 7.53 -30.73
CA LYS A 184 -9.02 7.02 -29.55
C LYS A 184 -7.54 7.42 -29.56
N TRP A 185 -6.89 7.30 -30.73
CA TRP A 185 -5.48 7.66 -30.87
C TRP A 185 -5.24 9.16 -30.78
N LEU A 186 -6.13 10.00 -31.30
CA LEU A 186 -6.08 11.47 -31.11
C LEU A 186 -6.15 11.84 -29.63
N ALA A 187 -7.07 11.23 -28.89
CA ALA A 187 -7.19 11.47 -27.45
C ALA A 187 -5.89 11.08 -26.73
N TRP A 188 -5.29 9.95 -27.09
CA TRP A 188 -4.03 9.50 -26.49
C TRP A 188 -2.84 10.40 -26.84
N ASP A 189 -2.73 10.83 -28.09
CA ASP A 189 -1.72 11.77 -28.55
C ASP A 189 -1.84 13.13 -27.85
N ASN A 190 -3.07 13.60 -27.61
CA ASN A 190 -3.34 14.83 -26.84
C ASN A 190 -2.85 14.73 -25.38
N MET A 191 -2.79 13.53 -24.81
CA MET A 191 -2.27 13.31 -23.45
C MET A 191 -0.73 13.25 -23.36
N GLY A 192 0.00 13.33 -24.47
CA GLY A 192 1.46 13.34 -24.46
C GLY A 192 2.12 11.95 -24.47
N GLY A 193 1.40 10.90 -24.85
CA GLY A 193 1.90 9.52 -24.91
C GLY A 193 1.66 8.73 -23.62
N GLY A 194 2.51 7.74 -23.32
CA GLY A 194 2.34 6.88 -22.13
C GLY A 194 1.74 5.52 -22.48
N LEU A 195 0.72 5.08 -21.74
CA LEU A 195 0.07 3.77 -21.91
C LEU A 195 -1.38 3.93 -22.34
N LEU A 196 -1.78 3.30 -23.44
CA LEU A 196 -3.19 3.23 -23.87
C LEU A 196 -3.66 1.78 -23.84
N ALA A 197 -4.68 1.50 -23.04
CA ALA A 197 -5.27 0.19 -22.86
C ALA A 197 -6.76 0.16 -23.20
N ASP A 198 -7.23 -0.99 -23.68
CA ASP A 198 -8.66 -1.31 -23.72
C ASP A 198 -9.18 -1.48 -22.28
N TYR A 199 -10.40 -1.02 -22.00
CA TYR A 199 -11.01 -1.13 -20.68
C TYR A 199 -11.33 -2.58 -20.27
N LYS A 200 -11.18 -3.54 -21.19
CA LYS A 200 -11.27 -5.00 -20.96
C LYS A 200 -9.90 -5.67 -20.81
N LEU A 201 -8.81 -4.90 -20.73
CA LEU A 201 -7.48 -5.39 -20.40
C LEU A 201 -7.18 -5.15 -18.91
N LEU A 202 -6.93 -6.22 -18.17
CA LEU A 202 -6.75 -6.17 -16.71
C LEU A 202 -5.39 -6.74 -16.28
N PRO A 203 -4.74 -6.15 -15.26
CA PRO A 203 -3.43 -6.58 -14.78
C PRO A 203 -3.56 -7.72 -13.76
N MET A 204 -3.59 -8.95 -14.25
CA MET A 204 -3.73 -10.20 -13.48
C MET A 204 -2.37 -10.88 -13.23
N GLY A 205 -1.32 -10.08 -13.02
CA GLY A 205 0.02 -10.54 -12.66
C GLY A 205 0.41 -10.09 -11.26
N SER A 206 1.44 -10.73 -10.69
CA SER A 206 2.04 -10.23 -9.46
C SER A 206 2.61 -8.83 -9.68
N ARG A 207 2.58 -7.96 -8.66
CA ARG A 207 3.10 -6.59 -8.80
C ARG A 207 4.57 -6.56 -9.24
N GLN A 208 5.37 -7.56 -8.85
CA GLN A 208 6.79 -7.67 -9.18
C GLN A 208 7.07 -8.31 -10.55
N GLU A 209 6.04 -8.67 -11.30
CA GLU A 209 6.20 -9.20 -12.64
C GLU A 209 6.93 -8.19 -13.55
N HIS A 210 7.76 -8.69 -14.47
CA HIS A 210 8.69 -7.89 -15.27
C HIS A 210 8.00 -6.86 -16.16
N LEU A 211 6.94 -7.25 -16.85
CA LEU A 211 6.13 -6.35 -17.69
C LEU A 211 5.49 -5.25 -16.84
N LEU A 212 4.78 -5.59 -15.76
CA LEU A 212 4.14 -4.58 -14.91
C LEU A 212 5.18 -3.62 -14.28
N SER A 213 6.35 -4.14 -13.93
CA SER A 213 7.47 -3.32 -13.43
C SER A 213 8.05 -2.40 -14.50
N PHE A 214 8.16 -2.84 -15.75
CA PHE A 214 8.54 -2.00 -16.89
C PHE A 214 7.52 -0.91 -17.15
N LEU A 215 6.23 -1.25 -17.22
CA LEU A 215 5.15 -0.30 -17.46
C LEU A 215 5.08 0.78 -16.36
N ARG A 216 5.31 0.42 -15.10
CA ARG A 216 5.33 1.40 -13.99
C ARG A 216 6.46 2.42 -14.08
N ARG A 217 7.59 2.09 -14.72
CA ARG A 217 8.69 3.07 -14.91
C ARG A 217 8.27 4.26 -15.77
N GLY A 218 7.29 4.10 -16.66
CA GLY A 218 6.77 5.18 -17.49
C GLY A 218 7.70 5.65 -18.61
N GLU A 219 8.80 4.93 -18.86
CA GLU A 219 9.79 5.26 -19.89
C GLU A 219 9.60 4.38 -21.12
N PHE A 220 9.06 4.96 -22.20
CA PHE A 220 8.75 4.25 -23.44
C PHE A 220 9.56 4.84 -24.61
N PRO A 221 10.67 4.20 -25.03
CA PRO A 221 11.51 4.72 -26.11
C PRO A 221 10.88 4.53 -27.50
N GLU A 222 10.03 3.52 -27.66
CA GLU A 222 9.45 3.11 -28.93
C GLU A 222 7.95 2.90 -28.79
N LEU A 223 7.23 3.03 -29.91
CA LEU A 223 5.82 2.65 -29.96
C LEU A 223 5.73 1.12 -29.96
N THR A 224 5.30 0.58 -28.84
CA THR A 224 5.28 -0.85 -28.55
C THR A 224 3.84 -1.35 -28.47
N ARG A 225 3.61 -2.52 -29.04
CA ARG A 225 2.41 -3.34 -28.85
C ARG A 225 2.83 -4.74 -28.42
N TRP A 226 1.88 -5.51 -27.91
CA TRP A 226 2.13 -6.86 -27.45
C TRP A 226 1.53 -7.89 -28.40
N GLU A 227 2.23 -9.01 -28.55
CA GLU A 227 1.74 -10.18 -29.29
C GLU A 227 0.43 -10.68 -28.66
N ASP A 228 -0.47 -11.21 -29.49
CA ASP A 228 -1.79 -11.75 -29.11
C ASP A 228 -2.76 -10.81 -28.34
N LEU A 229 -2.35 -9.58 -28.00
CA LEU A 229 -3.21 -8.56 -27.40
C LEU A 229 -3.91 -7.67 -28.42
N GLY A 230 -3.55 -7.75 -29.71
CA GLY A 230 -4.17 -6.92 -30.75
C GLY A 230 -4.06 -5.42 -30.45
N SER A 231 -5.20 -4.75 -30.26
CA SER A 231 -5.29 -3.33 -29.86
C SER A 231 -5.53 -3.13 -28.35
N GLY A 232 -5.28 -4.17 -27.56
CA GLY A 232 -5.51 -4.19 -26.11
C GLY A 232 -4.56 -3.31 -25.31
N LEU A 233 -3.28 -3.23 -25.69
CA LEU A 233 -2.28 -2.37 -25.04
C LEU A 233 -1.32 -1.75 -26.05
N PHE A 234 -1.07 -0.46 -25.90
CA PHE A 234 -0.01 0.28 -26.55
C PHE A 234 0.80 1.06 -25.51
N ALA A 235 2.11 1.16 -25.75
CA ALA A 235 3.00 2.03 -24.99
C ALA A 235 3.84 2.85 -25.95
N GLY A 236 4.04 4.13 -25.72
CA GLY A 236 4.91 4.91 -26.59
C GLY A 236 5.02 6.38 -26.26
N PRO A 237 6.06 7.06 -26.80
CA PRO A 237 6.24 8.48 -26.64
C PRO A 237 5.41 9.25 -27.69
N GLN A 238 4.93 10.45 -27.33
CA GLN A 238 4.11 11.30 -28.22
C GLN A 238 4.65 11.44 -29.65
N PRO A 239 5.95 11.70 -29.90
CA PRO A 239 6.44 11.92 -31.26
C PRO A 239 6.26 10.70 -32.17
N LYS A 240 6.34 9.49 -31.62
CA LYS A 240 6.13 8.26 -32.39
C LYS A 240 4.64 8.05 -32.68
N ILE A 241 3.78 8.36 -31.71
CA ILE A 241 2.31 8.29 -31.85
C ILE A 241 1.85 9.25 -32.96
N ALA A 242 2.27 10.51 -32.91
CA ALA A 242 1.95 11.53 -33.91
C ALA A 242 2.41 11.12 -35.32
N LYS A 243 3.61 10.53 -35.44
CA LYS A 243 4.12 10.02 -36.71
C LYS A 243 3.25 8.89 -37.27
N THR A 244 2.91 7.89 -36.44
CA THR A 244 2.05 6.77 -36.84
C THR A 244 0.64 7.24 -37.22
N MET A 245 0.11 8.24 -36.51
CA MET A 245 -1.16 8.89 -36.85
C MET A 245 -1.11 9.58 -38.21
N ALA A 246 -0.08 10.37 -38.48
CA ALA A 246 0.09 11.04 -39.78
C ALA A 246 0.17 10.02 -40.93
N GLU A 247 0.89 8.91 -40.74
CA GLU A 247 0.95 7.82 -41.72
C GLU A 247 -0.42 7.17 -41.96
N ALA A 248 -1.18 6.91 -40.89
CA ALA A 248 -2.52 6.35 -40.99
C ALA A 248 -3.48 7.28 -41.77
N LEU A 249 -3.37 8.60 -41.55
CA LEU A 249 -4.16 9.60 -42.26
C LEU A 249 -3.79 9.73 -43.75
N GLN A 250 -2.52 9.55 -44.10
CA GLN A 250 -2.11 9.47 -45.51
C GLN A 250 -2.69 8.23 -46.20
N ASN A 251 -2.84 7.13 -45.45
CA ASN A 251 -3.38 5.86 -45.93
C ASN A 251 -4.91 5.72 -45.76
N ARG A 252 -5.62 6.79 -45.39
CA ARG A 252 -7.06 6.77 -45.01
C ARG A 252 -8.02 6.19 -46.06
N GLN A 253 -7.64 6.23 -47.34
CA GLN A 253 -8.45 5.71 -48.45
C GLN A 253 -8.29 4.19 -48.67
N LYS A 254 -7.43 3.51 -47.91
CA LYS A 254 -7.34 2.04 -47.95
C LYS A 254 -8.65 1.44 -47.45
N LYS A 255 -9.52 1.00 -48.37
CA LYS A 255 -10.82 0.39 -48.08
C LYS A 255 -10.74 -0.84 -47.14
N SER A 256 -9.59 -1.48 -47.05
CA SER A 256 -9.34 -2.65 -46.18
C SER A 256 -8.99 -2.29 -44.73
N ALA A 257 -8.58 -1.05 -44.43
CA ALA A 257 -8.16 -0.66 -43.09
C ALA A 257 -9.37 -0.48 -42.17
N LYS A 258 -9.40 -1.24 -41.08
CA LYS A 258 -10.47 -1.21 -40.05
C LYS A 258 -10.01 -0.57 -38.75
N ASP A 259 -8.70 -0.48 -38.56
CA ASP A 259 -8.03 0.06 -37.38
C ASP A 259 -6.71 0.72 -37.81
N LEU A 260 -6.10 1.47 -36.90
CA LEU A 260 -4.86 2.19 -37.17
C LEU A 260 -3.69 1.23 -37.43
N ILE A 261 -3.67 0.05 -36.80
CA ILE A 261 -2.64 -0.98 -37.04
C ILE A 261 -2.64 -1.43 -38.51
N SER A 262 -3.81 -1.71 -39.09
CA SER A 262 -3.95 -2.12 -40.50
C SER A 262 -3.75 -0.97 -41.49
N ALA A 263 -3.78 0.28 -41.03
CA ALA A 263 -3.57 1.46 -41.85
C ALA A 263 -2.08 1.82 -42.05
N VAL A 264 -1.17 1.33 -41.21
CA VAL A 264 0.26 1.69 -41.19
C VAL A 264 1.18 0.51 -41.51
N SER A 265 2.46 0.79 -41.74
CA SER A 265 3.50 -0.24 -41.91
C SER A 265 3.69 -1.09 -40.65
N SER A 266 4.02 -2.37 -40.82
CA SER A 266 4.37 -3.29 -39.72
C SER A 266 5.53 -2.78 -38.87
N ASP A 267 6.46 -2.03 -39.48
CA ASP A 267 7.65 -1.51 -38.83
C ASP A 267 7.38 -0.28 -37.95
N SER A 268 6.13 0.21 -37.94
CA SER A 268 5.69 1.31 -37.08
C SER A 268 5.65 0.92 -35.59
N PHE A 269 5.63 -0.38 -35.31
CA PHE A 269 5.47 -0.93 -33.97
C PHE A 269 6.60 -1.90 -33.63
N ARG A 270 7.16 -1.76 -32.43
CA ARG A 270 7.83 -2.90 -31.77
C ARG A 270 6.76 -3.86 -31.25
N VAL A 271 6.89 -5.14 -31.55
CA VAL A 271 6.03 -6.19 -30.99
C VAL A 271 6.78 -6.94 -29.91
N ASP A 272 6.25 -6.90 -28.69
CA ASP A 272 6.83 -7.59 -27.54
C ASP A 272 6.03 -8.87 -27.25
N PRO A 273 6.67 -10.05 -27.11
CA PRO A 273 5.97 -11.30 -26.82
C PRO A 273 5.53 -11.41 -25.34
N SER A 274 6.09 -10.63 -24.43
CA SER A 274 5.84 -10.79 -22.99
C SER A 274 4.57 -10.09 -22.55
N HIS A 275 3.46 -10.84 -22.44
CA HIS A 275 2.14 -10.31 -22.02
C HIS A 275 1.45 -11.15 -20.93
N GLU A 276 2.17 -12.05 -20.27
CA GLU A 276 1.62 -13.04 -19.33
C GLU A 276 0.92 -12.41 -18.11
N ALA A 277 1.29 -11.19 -17.75
CA ALA A 277 0.67 -10.45 -16.63
C ALA A 277 -0.68 -9.81 -16.96
N LEU A 278 -1.12 -9.85 -18.23
CA LEU A 278 -2.28 -9.08 -18.70
C LEU A 278 -3.35 -10.00 -19.26
N ALA A 279 -4.54 -9.91 -18.69
CA ALA A 279 -5.74 -10.62 -19.13
C ALA A 279 -6.55 -9.74 -20.08
N TYR A 280 -6.71 -10.13 -21.35
CA TYR A 280 -7.54 -9.39 -22.30
C TYR A 280 -8.85 -10.11 -22.61
N TYR A 281 -9.97 -9.49 -22.23
CA TYR A 281 -11.32 -9.99 -22.52
C TYR A 281 -11.84 -9.37 -23.83
N ASP A 282 -11.07 -9.56 -24.89
CA ASP A 282 -11.48 -9.14 -26.23
C ASP A 282 -12.64 -10.02 -26.73
N ARG A 283 -13.27 -9.60 -27.83
CA ARG A 283 -14.44 -10.31 -28.35
C ARG A 283 -14.10 -11.75 -28.73
N LYS A 284 -12.94 -11.99 -29.36
CA LYS A 284 -12.54 -13.34 -29.78
C LYS A 284 -12.30 -14.25 -28.57
N THR A 285 -11.66 -13.73 -27.53
CA THR A 285 -11.40 -14.44 -26.28
C THR A 285 -12.71 -14.77 -25.57
N ILE A 286 -13.66 -13.83 -25.50
CA ILE A 286 -14.97 -14.07 -24.89
C ILE A 286 -15.75 -15.15 -25.66
N GLU A 287 -15.81 -15.05 -26.99
CA GLU A 287 -16.49 -16.03 -27.85
C GLU A 287 -15.87 -17.44 -27.70
N LYS A 288 -14.54 -17.53 -27.54
CA LYS A 288 -13.81 -18.80 -27.45
C LYS A 288 -13.81 -19.42 -26.05
N LEU A 289 -13.55 -18.63 -25.01
CA LEU A 289 -13.31 -19.14 -23.65
C LEU A 289 -14.54 -19.03 -22.75
N TYR A 290 -15.45 -18.09 -23.03
CA TYR A 290 -16.60 -17.77 -22.17
C TYR A 290 -17.92 -17.70 -22.97
N PRO A 291 -18.31 -18.77 -23.70
CA PRO A 291 -19.44 -18.76 -24.62
C PRO A 291 -20.77 -18.36 -23.95
N LYS A 292 -20.98 -18.73 -22.67
CA LYS A 292 -22.18 -18.34 -21.90
C LYS A 292 -22.36 -16.82 -21.79
N ILE A 293 -21.27 -16.05 -21.78
CA ILE A 293 -21.30 -14.58 -21.77
C ILE A 293 -21.50 -14.04 -23.18
N ALA A 294 -20.89 -14.68 -24.18
CA ALA A 294 -21.00 -14.32 -25.59
C ALA A 294 -22.44 -14.49 -26.11
N GLU A 295 -23.13 -15.56 -25.73
CA GLU A 295 -24.53 -15.85 -26.09
C GLU A 295 -25.49 -14.77 -25.57
N GLY A 296 -25.23 -14.19 -24.38
CA GLY A 296 -26.01 -13.07 -23.87
C GLY A 296 -25.86 -11.78 -24.68
N ASN A 297 -24.78 -11.64 -25.46
CA ASN A 297 -24.45 -10.43 -26.22
C ASN A 297 -25.37 -10.23 -27.44
N THR A 298 -26.05 -11.28 -27.91
CA THR A 298 -27.03 -11.21 -29.02
C THR A 298 -28.45 -10.89 -28.53
N ALA A 299 -28.76 -11.14 -27.25
CA ALA A 299 -30.10 -10.95 -26.66
C ALA A 299 -30.22 -9.70 -25.76
N ASN A 300 -29.21 -9.42 -24.91
CA ASN A 300 -29.21 -8.26 -24.01
C ASN A 300 -27.77 -7.82 -23.67
N ARG A 301 -27.30 -6.76 -24.33
CA ARG A 301 -25.95 -6.20 -24.17
C ARG A 301 -25.62 -5.82 -22.72
N ALA A 302 -26.56 -5.18 -22.01
CA ALA A 302 -26.34 -4.73 -20.64
C ALA A 302 -26.07 -5.91 -19.70
N GLN A 303 -26.87 -6.98 -19.82
CA GLN A 303 -26.73 -8.18 -19.02
C GLN A 303 -25.43 -8.94 -19.31
N SER A 304 -25.01 -8.99 -20.58
CA SER A 304 -23.73 -9.59 -20.98
C SER A 304 -22.55 -8.82 -20.35
N LEU A 305 -22.58 -7.48 -20.37
CA LEU A 305 -21.54 -6.65 -19.74
C LEU A 305 -21.52 -6.78 -18.21
N GLN A 306 -22.68 -6.86 -17.56
CA GLN A 306 -22.78 -7.12 -16.13
C GLN A 306 -22.17 -8.48 -15.76
N SER A 307 -22.53 -9.53 -16.51
CA SER A 307 -21.97 -10.87 -16.33
C SER A 307 -20.46 -10.89 -16.55
N LEU A 308 -19.97 -10.17 -17.56
CA LEU A 308 -18.54 -10.01 -17.82
C LEU A 308 -17.83 -9.31 -16.66
N ASN A 309 -18.41 -8.25 -16.10
CA ASN A 309 -17.83 -7.54 -14.97
C ASN A 309 -17.74 -8.42 -13.71
N VAL A 310 -18.77 -9.23 -13.45
CA VAL A 310 -18.78 -10.22 -12.35
C VAL A 310 -17.68 -11.25 -12.58
N LEU A 311 -17.57 -11.79 -13.80
CA LEU A 311 -16.51 -12.75 -14.15
C LEU A 311 -15.11 -12.15 -13.98
N ILE A 312 -14.90 -10.91 -14.43
CA ILE A 312 -13.59 -10.24 -14.32
C ILE A 312 -13.22 -10.00 -12.85
N ASN A 313 -14.17 -9.55 -12.01
CA ASN A 313 -13.92 -9.40 -10.58
C ASN A 313 -13.58 -10.75 -9.93
N TYR A 314 -14.32 -11.81 -10.27
CA TYR A 314 -14.01 -13.16 -9.82
C TYR A 314 -12.58 -13.59 -10.22
N HIS A 315 -12.19 -13.39 -11.49
CA HIS A 315 -10.84 -13.73 -11.95
C HIS A 315 -9.74 -12.88 -11.28
N LEU A 316 -9.96 -11.59 -11.02
CA LEU A 316 -9.02 -10.74 -10.28
C LEU A 316 -8.82 -11.27 -8.86
N HIS A 317 -9.92 -11.58 -8.18
CA HIS A 317 -9.90 -12.13 -6.81
C HIS A 317 -9.23 -13.51 -6.78
N ASN A 318 -9.58 -14.41 -7.70
CA ASN A 318 -8.98 -15.73 -7.81
C ASN A 318 -7.46 -15.65 -8.09
N THR A 319 -7.05 -14.74 -8.97
CA THR A 319 -5.62 -14.50 -9.24
C THR A 319 -4.90 -14.03 -7.98
N TRP A 320 -5.50 -13.13 -7.20
CA TRP A 320 -4.95 -12.72 -5.91
C TRP A 320 -4.84 -13.90 -4.94
N GLN A 321 -5.84 -14.78 -4.90
CA GLN A 321 -5.80 -15.96 -4.05
C GLN A 321 -4.70 -16.96 -4.47
N ASP A 322 -4.55 -17.20 -5.77
CA ASP A 322 -3.49 -18.06 -6.33
C ASP A 322 -2.08 -17.52 -6.03
N LEU A 323 -1.90 -16.19 -6.05
CA LEU A 323 -0.64 -15.54 -5.66
C LEU A 323 -0.27 -15.82 -4.19
N PHE A 324 -1.26 -15.92 -3.31
CA PHE A 324 -1.09 -16.20 -1.88
C PHE A 324 -1.58 -17.60 -1.52
N SER A 325 -1.12 -18.61 -2.28
CA SER A 325 -1.52 -20.00 -2.15
C SER A 325 -1.34 -20.64 -0.77
N LYS A 326 -0.49 -20.10 0.11
CA LYS A 326 -0.36 -20.56 1.51
C LYS A 326 -1.32 -19.86 2.48
N GLY A 327 -2.05 -18.85 2.02
CA GLY A 327 -3.15 -18.21 2.71
C GLY A 327 -2.82 -16.84 3.30
N ILE A 328 -3.63 -16.45 4.29
CA ILE A 328 -3.57 -15.15 4.95
C ILE A 328 -3.08 -15.32 6.39
N ALA A 329 -2.10 -14.54 6.78
CA ALA A 329 -1.62 -14.44 8.16
C ALA A 329 -2.12 -13.14 8.79
N VAL A 330 -2.99 -13.25 9.79
CA VAL A 330 -3.45 -12.12 10.60
C VAL A 330 -2.62 -12.07 11.87
N LEU A 331 -1.73 -11.09 12.02
CA LEU A 331 -0.77 -11.10 13.13
C LEU A 331 -1.48 -10.94 14.49
N LYS A 332 -1.23 -11.87 15.41
CA LYS A 332 -1.68 -11.82 16.82
C LYS A 332 -0.49 -11.91 17.79
N PRO A 333 0.35 -10.86 17.92
CA PRO A 333 1.58 -10.96 18.71
C PRO A 333 1.38 -11.28 20.20
N PHE A 334 0.20 -10.95 20.72
CA PHE A 334 -0.25 -11.21 22.09
C PHE A 334 -1.46 -12.14 22.05
N PRO A 335 -1.29 -13.46 22.16
CA PRO A 335 -2.40 -14.38 21.92
C PRO A 335 -3.51 -14.29 22.99
N THR A 336 -3.20 -13.77 24.18
CA THR A 336 -4.14 -13.50 25.26
C THR A 336 -4.68 -12.07 25.19
N HIS A 337 -5.97 -11.89 25.45
CA HIS A 337 -6.66 -10.60 25.62
C HIS A 337 -6.67 -9.63 24.43
N THR A 338 -6.21 -10.04 23.24
CA THR A 338 -6.18 -9.17 22.04
C THR A 338 -6.93 -9.77 20.84
N THR A 339 -7.87 -10.66 21.11
CA THR A 339 -8.69 -11.30 20.07
C THR A 339 -9.60 -10.29 19.39
N THR A 340 -10.30 -9.45 20.16
CA THR A 340 -11.15 -8.37 19.64
C THR A 340 -10.33 -7.28 18.96
N LEU A 341 -9.08 -7.06 19.39
CA LEU A 341 -8.19 -6.06 18.77
C LEU A 341 -7.92 -6.37 17.29
N ILE A 342 -7.75 -7.65 16.95
CA ILE A 342 -7.45 -8.09 15.58
C ILE A 342 -8.71 -8.45 14.78
N GLU A 343 -9.88 -8.41 15.39
CA GLU A 343 -11.14 -8.85 14.77
C GLU A 343 -11.42 -8.18 13.42
N PRO A 344 -11.24 -6.86 13.23
CA PRO A 344 -11.42 -6.24 11.90
C PRO A 344 -10.47 -6.79 10.83
N ALA A 345 -9.24 -7.16 11.21
CA ALA A 345 -8.28 -7.78 10.30
C ALA A 345 -8.67 -9.23 9.98
N VAL A 346 -9.19 -9.96 10.96
CA VAL A 346 -9.72 -11.32 10.77
C VAL A 346 -10.97 -11.30 9.88
N GLU A 347 -11.88 -10.35 10.06
CA GLU A 347 -13.06 -10.18 9.22
C GLU A 347 -12.67 -9.91 7.76
N LEU A 348 -11.73 -8.98 7.54
CA LEU A 348 -11.20 -8.73 6.20
C LEU A 348 -10.55 -9.98 5.60
N ALA A 349 -9.76 -10.73 6.38
CA ALA A 349 -9.18 -11.98 5.93
C ALA A 349 -10.25 -13.02 5.53
N LYS A 350 -11.33 -13.14 6.31
CA LYS A 350 -12.47 -14.02 6.00
C LYS A 350 -13.11 -13.62 4.67
N ARG A 351 -13.40 -12.33 4.49
CA ARG A 351 -13.98 -11.78 3.24
C ARG A 351 -13.09 -12.04 2.01
N LEU A 352 -11.77 -11.94 2.17
CA LEU A 352 -10.80 -12.24 1.12
C LEU A 352 -10.65 -13.74 0.83
N ALA A 353 -10.87 -14.60 1.83
CA ALA A 353 -10.83 -16.05 1.68
C ALA A 353 -12.13 -16.65 1.11
N THR A 354 -13.25 -15.92 1.18
CA THR A 354 -14.53 -16.35 0.62
C THR A 354 -14.48 -16.39 -0.91
N CYS A 355 -14.98 -17.46 -1.52
CA CYS A 355 -15.16 -17.52 -2.96
C CYS A 355 -16.36 -16.68 -3.39
N HIS A 356 -16.16 -15.78 -4.37
CA HIS A 356 -17.25 -15.00 -4.94
C HIS A 356 -18.06 -15.81 -5.96
N ASP A 357 -19.34 -15.47 -6.10
CA ASP A 357 -20.18 -16.04 -7.15
C ASP A 357 -19.68 -15.61 -8.53
N SER A 358 -19.70 -16.55 -9.47
CA SER A 358 -19.30 -16.31 -10.85
C SER A 358 -20.32 -16.93 -11.80
N PRO A 359 -20.63 -16.28 -12.94
CA PRO A 359 -21.47 -16.90 -13.98
C PRO A 359 -20.84 -18.19 -14.54
N ILE A 360 -19.52 -18.36 -14.36
CA ILE A 360 -18.77 -19.55 -14.79
C ILE A 360 -17.77 -19.94 -13.67
N PRO A 361 -18.21 -20.64 -12.61
CA PRO A 361 -17.41 -20.86 -11.40
C PRO A 361 -16.08 -21.61 -11.58
N ALA A 362 -15.91 -22.37 -12.66
CA ALA A 362 -14.69 -23.15 -12.93
C ALA A 362 -13.83 -22.54 -14.05
N SER A 363 -14.02 -21.25 -14.34
CA SER A 363 -13.26 -20.57 -15.39
C SER A 363 -12.01 -19.88 -14.86
N CYS A 364 -11.02 -19.78 -15.74
CA CYS A 364 -9.76 -19.11 -15.49
C CYS A 364 -9.62 -17.87 -16.38
N PRO A 365 -8.83 -16.86 -15.98
CA PRO A 365 -8.58 -15.71 -16.83
C PRO A 365 -7.78 -16.10 -18.08
N PRO A 366 -7.88 -15.32 -19.18
CA PRO A 366 -7.28 -15.68 -20.47
C PRO A 366 -5.76 -15.87 -20.44
N ASN A 367 -5.07 -15.14 -19.57
CA ASN A 367 -3.61 -15.19 -19.43
C ASN A 367 -3.13 -16.32 -18.50
N LEU A 368 -4.00 -16.90 -17.67
CA LEU A 368 -3.66 -17.98 -16.73
C LEU A 368 -4.59 -19.18 -16.93
N PRO A 369 -4.48 -19.92 -18.05
CA PRO A 369 -5.39 -21.04 -18.36
C PRO A 369 -5.29 -22.23 -17.38
N LYS A 370 -4.27 -22.24 -16.52
CA LYS A 370 -4.02 -23.26 -15.49
C LYS A 370 -4.21 -22.70 -14.07
N CYS A 371 -5.13 -21.75 -13.88
CA CYS A 371 -5.47 -21.24 -12.56
C CYS A 371 -6.11 -22.32 -11.68
N THR A 372 -6.17 -22.08 -10.36
CA THR A 372 -6.96 -22.92 -9.45
C THR A 372 -8.25 -22.18 -9.13
N PRO A 373 -9.42 -22.56 -9.70
CA PRO A 373 -10.66 -21.89 -9.37
C PRO A 373 -10.97 -21.99 -7.87
N CYS A 374 -11.47 -20.91 -7.29
CA CYS A 374 -11.83 -20.87 -5.88
C CYS A 374 -12.95 -21.88 -5.61
N VAL A 375 -12.71 -22.81 -4.67
CA VAL A 375 -13.68 -23.80 -4.25
C VAL A 375 -14.01 -23.60 -2.78
N SER A 376 -15.29 -23.37 -2.47
CA SER A 376 -15.76 -23.15 -1.10
C SER A 376 -15.53 -24.34 -0.16
N SER A 377 -15.29 -25.55 -0.70
CA SER A 377 -14.96 -26.73 0.09
C SER A 377 -13.53 -26.73 0.62
N TYR A 378 -12.64 -25.95 0.01
CA TYR A 378 -11.23 -25.78 0.41
C TYR A 378 -10.91 -24.29 0.50
N PRO A 379 -11.46 -23.57 1.49
CA PRO A 379 -11.22 -22.14 1.62
C PRO A 379 -9.74 -21.87 1.88
N MET A 380 -9.28 -20.70 1.46
CA MET A 380 -7.94 -20.22 1.74
C MET A 380 -7.66 -20.26 3.25
N LYS A 381 -6.50 -20.80 3.65
CA LYS A 381 -6.12 -20.89 5.07
C LYS A 381 -5.97 -19.49 5.66
N ILE A 382 -6.67 -19.21 6.76
CA ILE A 382 -6.42 -18.06 7.61
C ILE A 382 -5.71 -18.58 8.86
N SER A 383 -4.61 -17.92 9.23
CA SER A 383 -3.85 -18.22 10.45
C SER A 383 -3.65 -16.95 11.26
N THR A 384 -3.44 -17.08 12.56
CA THR A 384 -3.22 -15.96 13.48
C THR A 384 -1.86 -16.01 14.18
N PRO A 385 -0.74 -16.02 13.42
CA PRO A 385 0.58 -16.20 14.01
C PRO A 385 0.99 -14.99 14.87
N ALA A 386 1.76 -15.26 15.93
CA ALA A 386 2.28 -14.20 16.80
C ALA A 386 3.43 -13.38 16.18
N ARG A 387 4.03 -13.86 15.09
CA ARG A 387 5.26 -13.27 14.52
C ARG A 387 5.12 -13.06 13.04
N TYR A 388 5.72 -11.96 12.56
CA TYR A 388 5.81 -11.64 11.15
C TYR A 388 6.77 -12.59 10.43
N ARG A 389 6.40 -13.02 9.23
CA ARG A 389 7.23 -13.82 8.32
C ARG A 389 7.25 -13.18 6.95
N ASN A 390 8.44 -12.90 6.44
CA ASN A 390 8.60 -12.38 5.08
C ASN A 390 8.54 -13.53 4.06
N LYS A 391 7.33 -13.98 3.72
CA LYS A 391 7.08 -15.04 2.74
C LYS A 391 6.26 -14.49 1.57
N THR A 392 6.54 -15.01 0.38
CA THR A 392 5.98 -14.48 -0.86
C THR A 392 4.60 -15.02 -1.19
N ASP A 393 4.26 -16.16 -0.62
CA ASP A 393 3.05 -16.96 -0.84
C ASP A 393 2.01 -16.81 0.28
N ILE A 394 2.27 -15.91 1.24
CA ILE A 394 1.36 -15.57 2.34
C ILE A 394 1.09 -14.07 2.33
N TYR A 395 -0.18 -13.68 2.34
CA TYR A 395 -0.55 -12.29 2.54
C TYR A 395 -0.63 -11.98 4.04
N THR A 396 -0.01 -10.89 4.49
CA THR A 396 0.01 -10.55 5.92
C THR A 396 -0.88 -9.35 6.24
N ILE A 397 -1.78 -9.49 7.21
CA ILE A 397 -2.56 -8.38 7.75
C ILE A 397 -2.13 -8.17 9.20
N GLY A 398 -1.65 -6.98 9.56
CA GLY A 398 -1.26 -6.65 10.92
C GLY A 398 -2.11 -5.52 11.49
N THR A 399 -2.53 -5.64 12.74
CA THR A 399 -3.11 -4.52 13.50
C THR A 399 -2.04 -3.92 14.40
N VAL A 400 -1.77 -2.63 14.23
CA VAL A 400 -0.84 -1.86 15.05
C VAL A 400 -1.66 -1.13 16.12
N PRO A 401 -1.63 -1.58 17.39
CA PRO A 401 -2.37 -0.93 18.45
C PRO A 401 -1.68 0.35 18.91
N HIS A 402 -2.46 1.30 19.41
CA HIS A 402 -1.91 2.36 20.23
C HIS A 402 -1.29 1.74 21.51
N PRO A 403 -0.12 2.21 21.99
CA PRO A 403 0.55 1.60 23.15
C PRO A 403 -0.33 1.54 24.40
N TYR A 404 -1.13 2.58 24.66
CA TYR A 404 -2.09 2.57 25.78
C TYR A 404 -3.13 1.45 25.63
N THR A 405 -3.74 1.30 24.45
CA THR A 405 -4.73 0.25 24.16
C THR A 405 -4.13 -1.13 24.41
N LEU A 406 -2.92 -1.37 23.89
CA LEU A 406 -2.23 -2.65 24.07
C LEU A 406 -2.01 -2.96 25.56
N ARG A 407 -1.60 -1.98 26.37
CA ARG A 407 -1.37 -2.22 27.82
C ARG A 407 -2.65 -2.48 28.57
N LEU A 408 -3.73 -1.78 28.23
CA LEU A 408 -5.04 -1.98 28.86
C LEU A 408 -5.55 -3.40 28.64
N LEU A 409 -5.42 -3.89 27.40
CA LEU A 409 -5.81 -5.24 26.99
C LEU A 409 -4.88 -6.32 27.57
N ASP A 410 -3.57 -6.18 27.42
CA ASP A 410 -2.57 -7.15 27.90
C ASP A 410 -2.67 -7.34 29.43
N ALA A 411 -2.88 -6.24 30.18
CA ALA A 411 -3.09 -6.28 31.62
C ALA A 411 -4.49 -6.79 32.03
N PHE A 412 -5.43 -6.85 31.09
CA PHE A 412 -6.85 -7.17 31.32
C PHE A 412 -7.47 -6.32 32.45
N ARG A 413 -7.24 -4.99 32.37
CA ARG A 413 -7.68 -4.02 33.38
C ARG A 413 -8.57 -2.95 32.79
N SER A 414 -9.48 -2.43 33.59
CA SER A 414 -10.33 -1.31 33.20
C SER A 414 -9.55 0.01 33.12
N ASP A 415 -8.47 0.15 33.88
CA ASP A 415 -7.74 1.39 34.06
C ASP A 415 -6.27 1.09 34.37
N ILE A 416 -5.41 2.01 33.92
CA ILE A 416 -3.96 1.95 34.09
C ILE A 416 -3.47 3.35 34.41
N ASP A 417 -2.53 3.45 35.35
CA ASP A 417 -1.87 4.70 35.69
C ASP A 417 -0.42 4.74 35.17
N VAL A 418 0.21 5.92 35.30
CA VAL A 418 1.60 6.14 34.89
C VAL A 418 2.57 5.24 35.65
N ALA A 419 2.28 4.91 36.92
CA ALA A 419 3.13 4.09 37.75
C ALA A 419 3.17 2.64 37.22
N TYR A 420 2.01 2.09 36.86
CA TYR A 420 1.88 0.77 36.25
C TYR A 420 2.64 0.68 34.93
N ILE A 421 2.46 1.65 34.03
CA ILE A 421 3.19 1.67 32.74
C ILE A 421 4.70 1.59 32.97
N ARG A 422 5.24 2.41 33.88
CA ARG A 422 6.68 2.51 34.11
C ARG A 422 7.28 1.29 34.84
N ARG A 423 6.52 0.64 35.72
CA ARG A 423 7.02 -0.39 36.64
C ARG A 423 6.69 -1.80 36.22
N GLU A 424 5.52 -2.00 35.60
CA GLU A 424 4.95 -3.32 35.33
C GLU A 424 4.96 -3.69 33.84
N THR A 425 5.34 -2.76 32.94
CA THR A 425 5.31 -3.02 31.49
C THR A 425 6.69 -2.97 30.83
N PRO A 426 7.03 -3.94 29.96
CA PRO A 426 8.24 -3.89 29.15
C PRO A 426 8.13 -2.80 28.07
N ARG A 427 9.24 -2.14 27.72
CA ARG A 427 9.27 -1.13 26.65
C ARG A 427 9.20 -1.76 25.26
N ASP A 428 8.50 -1.10 24.33
CA ASP A 428 8.51 -1.40 22.89
C ASP A 428 8.25 -2.87 22.54
N TYR A 429 7.35 -3.49 23.32
CA TYR A 429 7.22 -4.94 23.34
C TYR A 429 6.44 -5.46 22.12
N TRP A 430 5.60 -4.63 21.50
CA TRP A 430 4.85 -5.03 20.33
C TRP A 430 5.78 -5.28 19.14
N LEU A 431 6.62 -4.30 18.78
CA LEU A 431 7.62 -4.47 17.70
C LEU A 431 8.61 -5.59 18.01
N TYR A 432 9.00 -5.74 19.28
CA TYR A 432 9.84 -6.87 19.70
C TYR A 432 9.19 -8.21 19.33
N ARG A 433 7.93 -8.42 19.72
CA ARG A 433 7.19 -9.67 19.47
C ARG A 433 6.97 -9.92 17.98
N VAL A 434 6.51 -8.91 17.25
CA VAL A 434 6.23 -8.99 15.80
C VAL A 434 7.47 -9.45 15.03
N PHE A 435 8.63 -8.81 15.28
CA PHE A 435 9.86 -9.05 14.51
C PHE A 435 10.86 -9.97 15.20
N GLN A 436 10.47 -10.67 16.28
CA GLN A 436 11.39 -11.54 17.02
C GLN A 436 11.98 -12.65 16.15
N GLU A 437 11.19 -13.24 15.25
CA GLU A 437 11.62 -14.33 14.38
C GLU A 437 12.57 -13.86 13.27
N VAL A 438 12.31 -12.67 12.71
CA VAL A 438 13.10 -12.14 11.58
C VAL A 438 14.39 -11.47 12.04
N LEU A 439 14.36 -10.77 13.17
CA LEU A 439 15.48 -9.95 13.66
C LEU A 439 16.19 -10.55 14.89
N GLY A 440 15.71 -11.67 15.42
CA GLY A 440 16.20 -12.24 16.67
C GLY A 440 15.86 -11.36 17.88
N THR A 441 16.57 -11.55 19.00
CA THR A 441 16.34 -10.82 20.26
C THR A 441 17.30 -9.64 20.48
N GLY A 442 18.45 -9.62 19.81
CA GLY A 442 19.52 -8.63 20.03
C GLY A 442 19.36 -7.28 19.32
N ILE A 443 18.35 -7.12 18.45
CA ILE A 443 18.11 -5.88 17.72
C ILE A 443 17.32 -4.87 18.55
N THR A 444 17.81 -3.64 18.58
CA THR A 444 17.23 -2.50 19.31
C THR A 444 15.85 -2.12 18.78
N ALA A 445 15.02 -1.49 19.62
CA ALA A 445 13.70 -1.02 19.23
C ALA A 445 13.75 -0.11 17.99
N SER A 446 14.70 0.83 17.94
CA SER A 446 14.91 1.71 16.78
C SER A 446 15.18 0.93 15.49
N GLY A 447 15.99 -0.13 15.54
CA GLY A 447 16.22 -1.00 14.38
C GLY A 447 14.96 -1.73 13.92
N ARG A 448 14.13 -2.18 14.87
CA ARG A 448 12.83 -2.82 14.58
C ARG A 448 11.84 -1.86 13.92
N VAL A 449 11.82 -0.59 14.34
CA VAL A 449 10.96 0.44 13.70
C VAL A 449 11.34 0.61 12.23
N VAL A 450 12.63 0.67 11.90
CA VAL A 450 13.06 0.81 10.50
C VAL A 450 12.59 -0.37 9.66
N THR A 451 12.78 -1.60 10.17
CA THR A 451 12.25 -2.80 9.52
C THR A 451 10.74 -2.76 9.36
N PHE A 452 10.02 -2.30 10.40
CA PHE A 452 8.57 -2.12 10.34
C PHE A 452 8.16 -1.14 9.23
N LYS A 453 8.81 0.04 9.16
CA LYS A 453 8.56 1.02 8.11
C LYS A 453 8.77 0.42 6.72
N ASP A 454 9.84 -0.37 6.53
CA ASP A 454 10.05 -1.10 5.27
C ASP A 454 8.91 -2.10 5.00
N THR A 455 8.43 -2.85 5.99
CA THR A 455 7.28 -3.77 5.80
C THR A 455 5.96 -3.07 5.52
N VAL A 456 5.80 -1.80 5.88
CA VAL A 456 4.60 -1.02 5.59
C VAL A 456 4.68 -0.35 4.22
N ALA A 457 5.82 0.28 3.91
CA ALA A 457 5.90 1.28 2.85
C ALA A 457 6.88 0.98 1.73
N ALA A 458 7.74 -0.04 1.84
CA ALA A 458 8.61 -0.42 0.73
C ALA A 458 7.79 -0.94 -0.45
N GLU A 459 8.21 -0.65 -1.68
CA GLU A 459 7.48 -0.99 -2.91
C GLU A 459 7.11 -2.49 -2.98
N TYR A 460 8.04 -3.36 -2.57
CA TYR A 460 7.80 -4.80 -2.51
C TYR A 460 6.78 -5.23 -1.45
N ALA A 461 6.75 -4.55 -0.31
CA ALA A 461 5.94 -4.95 0.84
C ALA A 461 4.46 -4.53 0.69
N THR A 462 4.21 -3.37 0.06
CA THR A 462 2.84 -2.83 -0.12
C THR A 462 1.87 -3.77 -0.84
N SER A 463 2.35 -4.69 -1.68
CA SER A 463 1.50 -5.66 -2.37
C SER A 463 1.28 -6.98 -1.62
N ARG A 464 1.87 -7.13 -0.44
CA ARG A 464 1.97 -8.41 0.30
C ARG A 464 1.57 -8.28 1.76
N SER A 465 1.45 -7.05 2.24
CA SER A 465 0.95 -6.78 3.57
C SER A 465 0.09 -5.55 3.64
N LEU A 466 -0.88 -5.60 4.55
CA LEU A 466 -1.72 -4.49 4.94
C LEU A 466 -1.58 -4.29 6.46
N TRP A 467 -1.32 -3.05 6.87
CA TRP A 467 -1.14 -2.70 8.28
C TRP A 467 -2.22 -1.72 8.72
N LEU A 468 -3.16 -2.21 9.52
CA LEU A 468 -4.30 -1.49 10.08
C LEU A 468 -3.96 -0.90 11.45
N THR A 469 -4.79 0.01 11.93
CA THR A 469 -4.71 0.57 13.29
C THR A 469 -5.98 0.27 14.08
N ASP A 470 -5.89 0.25 15.40
CA ASP A 470 -6.97 -0.06 16.34
C ASP A 470 -8.09 0.99 16.45
N GLU A 471 -7.89 2.17 15.86
CA GLU A 471 -8.82 3.32 15.96
C GLU A 471 -9.82 3.44 14.80
N GLU A 472 -9.71 2.65 13.73
CA GLU A 472 -10.64 2.71 12.61
C GLU A 472 -11.83 1.78 12.85
N ASP A 473 -13.05 2.35 12.93
CA ASP A 473 -14.28 1.66 13.30
C ASP A 473 -14.84 0.71 12.20
N ALA A 474 -14.16 0.57 11.06
CA ALA A 474 -14.58 -0.31 9.96
C ALA A 474 -13.36 -0.98 9.30
N PRO A 475 -13.50 -2.19 8.73
CA PRO A 475 -12.52 -2.70 7.77
C PRO A 475 -12.28 -1.64 6.69
N LEU A 476 -11.06 -1.60 6.14
CA LEU A 476 -10.57 -0.57 5.21
C LEU A 476 -11.70 -0.10 4.27
N GLN A 477 -12.22 1.11 4.46
CA GLN A 477 -13.34 1.64 3.64
C GLN A 477 -13.02 1.57 2.14
N ASP A 478 -11.73 1.64 1.81
CA ASP A 478 -11.19 1.57 0.45
C ASP A 478 -10.58 0.20 0.10
N ALA A 479 -11.02 -0.90 0.74
CA ALA A 479 -10.47 -2.25 0.49
C ALA A 479 -10.45 -2.60 -1.00
N ASP A 480 -11.53 -2.29 -1.71
CA ASP A 480 -11.65 -2.55 -3.15
C ASP A 480 -10.54 -1.89 -3.98
N TRP A 481 -10.12 -0.68 -3.58
CA TRP A 481 -9.04 0.05 -4.24
C TRP A 481 -7.66 -0.46 -3.83
N TRP A 482 -7.51 -0.98 -2.62
CA TRP A 482 -6.27 -1.58 -2.14
C TRP A 482 -5.97 -2.89 -2.88
N PHE A 483 -6.97 -3.77 -3.01
CA PHE A 483 -6.84 -5.09 -3.63
C PHE A 483 -7.04 -5.07 -5.15
N GLY A 484 -7.80 -4.10 -5.67
CA GLY A 484 -8.03 -3.93 -7.10
C GLY A 484 -9.22 -4.71 -7.65
N PHE A 485 -10.06 -5.26 -6.79
CA PHE A 485 -11.30 -5.96 -7.11
C PHE A 485 -12.33 -5.69 -6.02
N ALA A 486 -13.62 -5.92 -6.29
CA ALA A 486 -14.65 -5.79 -5.28
C ALA A 486 -14.50 -6.87 -4.20
N VAL A 487 -14.21 -6.47 -2.96
CA VAL A 487 -14.09 -7.40 -1.82
C VAL A 487 -15.50 -7.82 -1.39
N PRO A 488 -15.79 -9.14 -1.30
CA PRO A 488 -17.12 -9.63 -0.90
C PRO A 488 -17.59 -8.98 0.40
N ASN A 489 -18.84 -8.52 0.47
CA ASN A 489 -19.39 -7.88 1.68
C ASN A 489 -19.86 -8.87 2.73
N ASP A 490 -20.36 -10.02 2.29
CA ASP A 490 -20.90 -11.05 3.17
C ASP A 490 -19.99 -12.28 3.14
N VAL A 491 -19.63 -12.77 4.31
CA VAL A 491 -19.08 -14.12 4.45
C VAL A 491 -20.26 -15.06 4.28
N VAL A 492 -20.49 -15.56 3.07
CA VAL A 492 -21.55 -16.55 2.82
C VAL A 492 -21.09 -17.87 3.47
N ASP A 493 -21.46 -18.05 4.74
CA ASP A 493 -21.24 -19.30 5.51
C ASP A 493 -22.28 -20.38 5.15
N ASP A 494 -23.29 -20.03 4.35
CA ASP A 494 -24.34 -20.94 3.97
C ASP A 494 -23.85 -21.85 2.84
N GLY A 495 -23.12 -22.90 3.22
CA GLY A 495 -22.81 -24.08 2.41
C GLY A 495 -24.04 -24.86 1.91
N LYS A 496 -25.14 -24.18 1.61
CA LYS A 496 -26.30 -24.69 0.89
C LYS A 496 -25.99 -24.64 -0.60
N SER A 497 -25.05 -25.48 -1.03
CA SER A 497 -25.08 -25.93 -2.42
C SER A 497 -26.36 -26.76 -2.60
N GLU A 498 -27.21 -26.39 -3.54
CA GLU A 498 -28.15 -27.35 -4.11
C GLU A 498 -27.33 -28.55 -4.65
N THR A 499 -27.81 -29.75 -4.36
CA THR A 499 -27.14 -31.08 -4.41
C THR A 499 -26.27 -31.36 -5.66
N PRO A 500 -25.27 -32.28 -5.64
CA PRO A 500 -25.02 -33.40 -4.73
C PRO A 500 -23.59 -33.37 -4.14
N VAL A 501 -23.23 -32.30 -3.43
CA VAL A 501 -21.97 -32.25 -2.67
C VAL A 501 -22.26 -32.69 -1.22
N PRO A 502 -21.38 -33.48 -0.56
CA PRO A 502 -21.62 -33.99 0.78
C PRO A 502 -22.01 -32.87 1.74
N GLY A 503 -23.09 -33.09 2.51
CA GLY A 503 -23.71 -32.07 3.34
C GLY A 503 -22.78 -31.41 4.37
N PRO A 504 -23.19 -30.26 4.93
CA PRO A 504 -22.37 -29.43 5.83
C PRO A 504 -21.81 -30.20 7.04
N GLU A 505 -22.50 -31.25 7.49
CA GLU A 505 -22.06 -32.15 8.58
C GLU A 505 -20.76 -32.92 8.28
N ARG A 506 -20.39 -33.08 7.00
CA ARG A 506 -19.17 -33.79 6.56
C ARG A 506 -18.00 -32.85 6.27
N ARG A 507 -18.17 -31.53 6.39
CA ARG A 507 -17.03 -30.60 6.30
C ARG A 507 -16.20 -30.71 7.58
N PRO A 508 -14.87 -30.82 7.51
CA PRO A 508 -14.03 -30.78 8.70
C PRO A 508 -14.33 -29.48 9.45
N LYS A 509 -14.74 -29.57 10.73
CA LYS A 509 -14.83 -28.38 11.57
C LYS A 509 -13.46 -27.71 11.58
N PRO A 510 -13.36 -26.38 11.46
CA PRO A 510 -12.08 -25.69 11.58
C PRO A 510 -11.43 -26.07 12.90
N ILE A 511 -10.34 -26.83 12.83
CA ILE A 511 -9.55 -27.19 14.02
C ILE A 511 -8.63 -26.00 14.28
N HIS A 512 -8.69 -25.46 15.49
CA HIS A 512 -7.78 -24.42 15.93
C HIS A 512 -6.32 -24.88 15.77
N ASP A 513 -5.51 -24.11 15.05
CA ASP A 513 -4.09 -24.42 14.85
C ASP A 513 -3.34 -24.11 16.15
N PRO A 514 -2.65 -25.06 16.80
CA PRO A 514 -1.88 -24.76 18.01
C PRO A 514 -0.83 -23.66 17.81
N ALA A 515 -0.38 -23.41 16.57
CA ALA A 515 0.52 -22.32 16.23
C ALA A 515 -0.11 -20.91 16.39
N ASP A 516 -1.44 -20.82 16.42
CA ASP A 516 -2.20 -19.58 16.57
C ASP A 516 -2.36 -19.13 18.05
N GLY A 517 -1.81 -19.92 18.98
CA GLY A 517 -1.84 -19.63 20.42
C GLY A 517 -3.00 -20.29 21.16
N PRO A 518 -3.22 -20.00 22.45
CA PRO A 518 -4.36 -20.50 23.21
C PRO A 518 -5.70 -19.98 22.66
N ILE A 519 -6.74 -20.82 22.77
CA ILE A 519 -8.13 -20.39 22.57
C ILE A 519 -8.52 -19.53 23.79
N PRO A 520 -8.98 -18.28 23.59
CA PRO A 520 -9.45 -17.43 24.69
C PRO A 520 -10.66 -18.06 25.41
N PRO A 521 -10.74 -17.98 26.74
CA PRO A 521 -11.93 -18.43 27.46
C PRO A 521 -13.10 -17.45 27.25
N ASP A 522 -14.33 -17.97 27.21
CA ASP A 522 -15.53 -17.21 26.81
C ASP A 522 -15.78 -15.97 27.67
N ASN A 523 -15.46 -16.05 28.97
CA ASN A 523 -15.62 -14.93 29.90
C ASN A 523 -14.65 -13.78 29.62
N GLU A 524 -13.41 -14.07 29.25
CA GLU A 524 -12.42 -13.04 28.89
C GLU A 524 -12.77 -12.40 27.56
N LEU A 525 -13.15 -13.22 26.57
CA LEU A 525 -13.55 -12.77 25.25
C LEU A 525 -14.78 -11.85 25.29
N ALA A 526 -15.71 -12.07 26.21
CA ALA A 526 -16.88 -11.21 26.40
C ALA A 526 -16.51 -9.80 26.93
N GLN A 527 -15.39 -9.67 27.64
CA GLN A 527 -14.96 -8.40 28.26
C GLN A 527 -13.99 -7.60 27.37
N GLU A 528 -13.23 -8.25 26.48
CA GLU A 528 -12.30 -7.58 25.56
C GLU A 528 -12.94 -6.41 24.77
N PRO A 529 -14.19 -6.50 24.23
CA PRO A 529 -14.82 -5.40 23.52
C PRO A 529 -15.07 -4.16 24.38
N GLU A 530 -15.43 -4.35 25.65
CA GLU A 530 -15.65 -3.24 26.59
C GLU A 530 -14.32 -2.52 26.89
N LEU A 531 -13.26 -3.28 27.11
CA LEU A 531 -11.91 -2.74 27.34
C LEU A 531 -11.40 -1.98 26.11
N LEU A 532 -11.58 -2.53 24.91
CA LEU A 532 -11.19 -1.87 23.66
C LEU A 532 -11.98 -0.57 23.47
N THR A 533 -13.29 -0.58 23.72
CA THR A 533 -14.13 0.61 23.64
C THR A 533 -13.67 1.69 24.62
N LYS A 534 -13.34 1.30 25.86
CA LYS A 534 -12.80 2.21 26.87
C LYS A 534 -11.44 2.78 26.45
N ALA A 535 -10.54 1.97 25.90
CA ALA A 535 -9.26 2.44 25.37
C ALA A 535 -9.46 3.50 24.28
N ARG A 536 -10.37 3.25 23.33
CA ARG A 536 -10.72 4.20 22.27
C ARG A 536 -11.32 5.50 22.82
N GLN A 537 -12.14 5.44 23.86
CA GLN A 537 -12.69 6.62 24.53
C GLN A 537 -11.58 7.46 25.18
N VAL A 538 -10.63 6.83 25.88
CA VAL A 538 -9.46 7.50 26.45
C VAL A 538 -8.58 8.12 25.35
N GLY A 539 -8.41 7.43 24.21
CA GLY A 539 -7.73 7.94 23.02
C GLY A 539 -8.37 9.20 22.42
N LYS A 540 -9.68 9.39 22.58
CA LYS A 540 -10.43 10.57 22.11
C LYS A 540 -10.68 11.61 23.21
N SER A 541 -10.41 11.26 24.48
CA SER A 541 -10.65 12.10 25.64
C SER A 541 -9.75 13.34 25.65
N LYS A 542 -10.29 14.44 26.19
CA LYS A 542 -9.58 15.71 26.43
C LYS A 542 -9.31 15.95 27.92
N LEU A 543 -9.59 14.97 28.77
CA LEU A 543 -9.32 15.07 30.20
C LEU A 543 -7.81 15.03 30.45
N GLU A 544 -7.32 15.90 31.31
CA GLU A 544 -5.89 16.02 31.62
C GLU A 544 -5.28 14.72 32.16
N SER A 545 -6.06 13.96 32.95
CA SER A 545 -5.66 12.64 33.45
C SER A 545 -5.40 11.64 32.32
N ASP A 546 -6.28 11.63 31.33
CA ASP A 546 -6.28 10.69 30.22
C ASP A 546 -5.15 11.03 29.25
N ILE A 547 -4.96 12.33 28.97
CA ILE A 547 -3.84 12.84 28.17
C ILE A 547 -2.52 12.46 28.84
N ARG A 548 -2.36 12.71 30.14
CA ARG A 548 -1.14 12.38 30.89
C ARG A 548 -0.79 10.89 30.81
N VAL A 549 -1.77 10.00 30.96
CA VAL A 549 -1.52 8.56 30.92
C VAL A 549 -1.17 8.10 29.50
N ARG A 550 -1.82 8.66 28.47
CA ARG A 550 -1.49 8.39 27.07
C ARG A 550 -0.08 8.86 26.71
N GLU A 551 0.27 10.09 27.04
CA GLU A 551 1.61 10.64 26.81
C GLU A 551 2.68 9.80 27.53
N ALA A 552 2.40 9.35 28.76
CA ALA A 552 3.29 8.43 29.46
C ALA A 552 3.43 7.08 28.76
N ALA A 553 2.33 6.51 28.24
CA ALA A 553 2.37 5.27 27.46
C ALA A 553 3.19 5.43 26.17
N GLU A 554 3.01 6.56 25.47
CA GLU A 554 3.72 6.88 24.25
C GLU A 554 5.21 7.15 24.49
N ALA A 555 5.55 7.91 25.52
CA ALA A 555 6.94 8.18 25.91
C ALA A 555 7.68 6.94 26.43
N TRP A 556 6.96 5.99 27.05
CA TRP A 556 7.55 4.71 27.48
C TRP A 556 7.79 3.75 26.31
N ASN A 557 6.99 3.84 25.25
CA ASN A 557 7.03 2.96 24.07
C ASN A 557 7.27 3.76 22.78
N LEU A 558 8.39 4.50 22.72
CA LEU A 558 8.69 5.40 21.59
C LEU A 558 8.66 4.70 20.22
N ALA A 559 9.14 3.46 20.16
CA ALA A 559 9.21 2.71 18.91
C ALA A 559 7.82 2.20 18.49
N ASP A 560 7.04 1.67 19.43
CA ASP A 560 5.68 1.21 19.14
C ASP A 560 4.77 2.39 18.77
N THR A 561 4.92 3.55 19.44
CA THR A 561 4.21 4.80 19.06
C THR A 561 4.56 5.24 17.65
N GLU A 562 5.84 5.23 17.29
CA GLU A 562 6.28 5.61 15.95
C GLU A 562 5.74 4.63 14.89
N ALA A 563 5.71 3.33 15.17
CA ALA A 563 5.10 2.33 14.28
C ALA A 563 3.59 2.58 14.08
N TRP A 564 2.87 2.83 15.17
CA TRP A 564 1.44 3.15 15.14
C TRP A 564 1.16 4.42 14.33
N ARG A 565 1.88 5.53 14.61
CA ARG A 565 1.74 6.80 13.87
C ARG A 565 2.07 6.62 12.39
N PHE A 566 3.14 5.89 12.07
CA PHE A 566 3.57 5.65 10.70
C PHE A 566 2.53 4.87 9.88
N ALA A 567 1.99 3.76 10.43
CA ALA A 567 0.95 2.98 9.76
C ALA A 567 -0.31 3.82 9.51
N ARG A 568 -0.75 4.54 10.55
CA ARG A 568 -1.90 5.45 10.49
C ARG A 568 -1.73 6.52 9.40
N ALA A 569 -0.57 7.17 9.37
CA ALA A 569 -0.27 8.21 8.39
C ALA A 569 -0.14 7.65 6.97
N PHE A 570 0.40 6.44 6.80
CA PHE A 570 0.55 5.79 5.50
C PHE A 570 -0.81 5.43 4.88
N LEU A 571 -1.74 4.88 5.67
CA LEU A 571 -3.11 4.61 5.24
C LEU A 571 -3.85 5.92 4.91
N ALA A 572 -3.78 6.91 5.80
CA ALA A 572 -4.41 8.22 5.60
C ALA A 572 -3.93 8.89 4.30
N ARG A 573 -2.62 8.88 4.02
CA ARG A 573 -2.07 9.42 2.77
C ARG A 573 -2.55 8.66 1.54
N SER A 574 -2.63 7.34 1.62
CA SER A 574 -3.10 6.50 0.51
C SER A 574 -4.55 6.82 0.14
N ARG A 575 -5.38 7.06 1.16
CA ARG A 575 -6.77 7.50 1.00
C ARG A 575 -6.87 8.90 0.39
N VAL A 576 -6.12 9.87 0.90
CA VAL A 576 -6.09 11.24 0.35
C VAL A 576 -5.69 11.23 -1.13
N LYS A 577 -4.61 10.51 -1.47
CA LYS A 577 -4.15 10.38 -2.87
C LYS A 577 -5.26 9.86 -3.79
N ARG A 578 -5.99 8.84 -3.33
CA ARG A 578 -7.09 8.21 -4.08
C ARG A 578 -8.27 9.16 -4.21
N GLN A 579 -8.71 9.79 -3.13
CA GLN A 579 -9.82 10.75 -3.13
C GLN A 579 -9.55 11.97 -4.02
N GLU A 580 -8.34 12.51 -3.99
CA GLU A 580 -7.95 13.64 -4.84
C GLU A 580 -7.96 13.27 -6.31
N TRP A 581 -7.36 12.13 -6.66
CA TRP A 581 -7.40 11.63 -8.03
C TRP A 581 -8.83 11.39 -8.50
N GLU A 582 -9.67 10.74 -7.70
CA GLU A 582 -11.06 10.46 -8.06
C GLU A 582 -11.88 11.75 -8.21
N LYS A 583 -11.69 12.72 -7.32
CA LYS A 583 -12.33 14.04 -7.42
C LYS A 583 -11.96 14.76 -8.71
N ASP A 584 -10.71 14.65 -9.15
CA ASP A 584 -10.28 15.25 -10.40
C ASP A 584 -10.82 14.51 -11.62
N GLU A 585 -10.77 13.18 -11.62
CA GLU A 585 -11.26 12.34 -12.72
C GLU A 585 -12.79 12.33 -12.86
N SER A 586 -13.54 12.52 -11.77
CA SER A 586 -15.01 12.50 -11.79
C SER A 586 -15.64 13.59 -12.67
N LYS A 587 -14.87 14.63 -13.00
CA LYS A 587 -15.28 15.75 -13.87
C LYS A 587 -15.23 15.40 -15.36
N TYR A 588 -14.51 14.34 -15.72
CA TYR A 588 -14.27 13.94 -17.12
C TYR A 588 -15.11 12.72 -17.50
N ALA A 589 -15.25 12.49 -18.82
CA ALA A 589 -15.99 11.36 -19.38
C ALA A 589 -17.42 11.17 -18.80
N GLY A 590 -18.09 12.26 -18.41
CA GLY A 590 -19.44 12.22 -17.83
C GLY A 590 -19.53 11.46 -16.51
N GLY A 591 -18.42 11.28 -15.77
CA GLY A 591 -18.37 10.53 -14.52
C GLY A 591 -18.39 9.01 -14.69
N ALA A 592 -18.12 8.49 -15.90
CA ALA A 592 -18.02 7.05 -16.14
C ALA A 592 -16.93 6.41 -15.26
N GLY A 593 -17.23 5.26 -14.65
CA GLY A 593 -16.28 4.57 -13.76
C GLY A 593 -16.02 5.28 -12.42
N ARG A 594 -16.91 6.19 -12.00
CA ARG A 594 -16.87 6.80 -10.65
C ARG A 594 -17.33 5.80 -9.59
N ASP A 595 -16.69 5.81 -8.42
CA ASP A 595 -17.18 5.05 -7.28
C ASP A 595 -18.39 5.77 -6.65
N THR A 596 -19.50 5.06 -6.51
CA THR A 596 -20.73 5.58 -5.88
C THR A 596 -21.01 4.93 -4.53
N SER A 597 -20.13 4.03 -4.08
CA SER A 597 -20.27 3.32 -2.80
C SER A 597 -20.27 4.27 -1.61
N ASP A 598 -19.42 5.30 -1.61
CA ASP A 598 -19.36 6.34 -0.58
C ASP A 598 -20.70 7.10 -0.44
N GLU A 599 -21.39 7.40 -1.54
CA GLU A 599 -22.71 8.05 -1.53
C GLU A 599 -23.82 7.11 -1.03
N ARG A 600 -23.76 5.83 -1.40
CA ARG A 600 -24.72 4.81 -0.94
C ARG A 600 -24.56 4.49 0.55
N GLN A 601 -23.34 4.47 1.07
CA GLN A 601 -23.06 4.33 2.51
C GLN A 601 -23.47 5.59 3.29
N SER A 602 -23.09 6.78 2.81
CA SER A 602 -23.49 8.08 3.37
C SER A 602 -25.02 8.21 3.49
N GLY A 603 -25.75 7.81 2.44
CA GLY A 603 -27.20 7.77 2.42
C GLY A 603 -27.75 6.86 3.53
N ARG A 604 -27.22 5.64 3.68
CA ARG A 604 -27.64 4.68 4.74
C ARG A 604 -27.37 5.18 6.16
N THR A 605 -26.26 5.89 6.41
CA THR A 605 -26.00 6.51 7.72
C THR A 605 -26.97 7.66 8.02
N ARG A 606 -27.32 8.47 7.02
CA ARG A 606 -28.27 9.58 7.17
C ARG A 606 -29.69 9.14 7.55
N TRP A 607 -30.11 7.94 7.14
CA TRP A 607 -31.40 7.37 7.55
C TRP A 607 -31.39 6.77 8.96
N LYS A 608 -30.23 6.29 9.45
CA LYS A 608 -30.11 5.79 10.83
C LYS A 608 -30.06 6.89 11.89
N ASP A 609 -29.65 8.11 11.51
CA ASP A 609 -29.62 9.26 12.43
C ASP A 609 -31.00 9.89 12.66
N ASN A 610 -32.02 9.52 11.87
CA ASN A 610 -33.41 9.98 12.04
C ASN A 610 -34.29 9.04 12.89
N GLU A 611 -33.75 7.93 13.42
CA GLU A 611 -34.46 7.00 14.31
C GLU A 611 -33.89 7.01 15.75
N LYS A 612 -33.40 8.17 16.23
CA LYS A 612 -33.09 8.37 17.66
C LYS A 612 -33.95 9.45 18.29
#